data_AF-W7QAT9-F1
#
_entry.id   AF-W7QAT9-F1
#
_cell.length_a   1.000
_cell.length_b   1.000
_cell.length_c   1.000
_cell.angle_alpha   90.00
_cell.angle_beta   90.00
_cell.angle_gamma   90.00
#
_symmetry.space_group_name_H-M   'P 1'
#
loop_
_entity.id
_entity.type
_entity.pdbx_description
1 polymer ?
#
loop_
_entity_poly.entity_id
_entity_poly.type
_entity_poly.pdbx_seq_one_letter_code
_entity_poly.pdbx_strand_id
1 'polypeptide(L)'
;MAEPLKTKTEQTLNQLISKISQLPYQEKIISLLQFHSSYACQSELLQDYASETQQLIDQCFAHNNERLFDRLNDQLELLTKCAVNQKIEDISNESNYTSRLGRMHKKLAEYRQYLTRFDDQIRLNPNLPDNHQLRVRRQRCLDAIEKLESQISRFEQKRNFY
;
A
#
# COMPACT_ATOMS: atom_id res chain seq x y z
N MET A 1 -5.94 0.56 30.60
CA MET A 1 -5.65 -0.69 29.86
C MET A 1 -4.86 -0.50 28.55
N ALA A 2 -4.64 0.74 28.05
CA ALA A 2 -3.92 0.99 26.80
C ALA A 2 -2.38 1.03 26.93
N GLU A 3 -1.84 1.50 28.06
CA GLU A 3 -0.39 1.53 28.35
C GLU A 3 0.34 0.19 28.16
N PRO A 4 -0.15 -0.95 28.67
CA PRO A 4 0.55 -2.22 28.48
C PRO A 4 0.59 -2.68 27.02
N LEU A 5 -0.38 -2.26 26.20
CA LEU A 5 -0.39 -2.59 24.77
C LEU A 5 0.60 -1.71 24.01
N LYS A 6 0.60 -0.40 24.29
CA LYS A 6 1.55 0.57 23.72
C LYS A 6 2.99 0.11 23.93
N THR A 7 3.36 -0.19 25.18
CA THR A 7 4.72 -0.63 25.52
C THR A 7 5.11 -1.92 24.80
N LYS A 8 4.16 -2.85 24.61
CA LYS A 8 4.40 -4.07 23.83
C LYS A 8 4.69 -3.78 22.36
N THR A 9 3.95 -2.85 21.77
CA THR A 9 4.15 -2.42 20.37
C THR A 9 5.51 -1.74 20.19
N GLU A 10 5.91 -0.87 21.11
CA GLU A 10 7.22 -0.21 21.11
C GLU A 10 8.37 -1.23 21.25
N GLN A 11 8.22 -2.20 22.16
CA GLN A 11 9.18 -3.29 22.31
C GLN A 11 9.31 -4.12 21.02
N THR A 12 8.18 -4.40 20.36
CA THR A 12 8.16 -5.12 19.08
C THR A 12 8.90 -4.34 18.00
N LEU A 13 8.63 -3.03 17.87
CA LEU A 13 9.33 -2.15 16.93
C LEU A 13 10.85 -2.19 17.17
N ASN A 14 11.28 -2.01 18.42
CA ASN A 14 12.70 -2.02 18.77
C ASN A 14 13.39 -3.35 18.44
N GLN A 15 12.71 -4.47 18.68
CA GLN A 15 13.22 -5.80 18.30
C GLN A 15 13.34 -5.96 16.77
N LEU A 16 12.35 -5.47 16.01
CA LEU A 16 12.38 -5.50 14.55
C LEU A 16 13.53 -4.66 14.00
N ILE A 17 13.67 -3.42 14.47
CA ILE A 17 14.75 -2.51 14.03
C ILE A 17 16.13 -3.08 14.38
N SER A 18 16.29 -3.65 15.59
CA SER A 18 17.55 -4.31 15.99
C SER A 18 17.87 -5.54 15.13
N LYS A 19 16.86 -6.29 14.67
CA LYS A 19 17.09 -7.41 13.75
C LYS A 19 17.48 -6.89 12.37
N ILE A 20 16.76 -5.90 11.86
CA ILE A 20 16.99 -5.31 10.52
C ILE A 20 18.38 -4.67 10.45
N SER A 21 18.84 -3.99 11.51
CA SER A 21 20.15 -3.36 11.55
C SER A 21 21.31 -4.36 11.48
N GLN A 22 21.09 -5.62 11.85
CA GLN A 22 22.09 -6.69 11.76
C GLN A 22 22.12 -7.37 10.38
N LEU A 23 21.18 -7.05 9.48
CA LEU A 23 21.11 -7.67 8.16
C LEU A 23 22.10 -7.02 7.19
N PRO A 24 22.73 -7.80 6.29
CA PRO A 24 23.76 -7.30 5.38
C PRO A 24 23.20 -6.49 4.19
N TYR A 25 21.89 -6.41 4.03
CA TYR A 25 21.22 -5.87 2.84
C TYR A 25 20.34 -4.64 3.16
N GLN A 26 20.84 -3.77 4.03
CA GLN A 26 20.11 -2.60 4.53
C GLN A 26 19.61 -1.67 3.43
N GLU A 27 20.41 -1.40 2.39
CA GLU A 27 20.03 -0.50 1.29
C GLU A 27 18.75 -0.95 0.58
N LYS A 28 18.58 -2.26 0.37
CA LYS A 28 17.37 -2.83 -0.24
C LYS A 28 16.16 -2.68 0.69
N ILE A 29 16.36 -2.86 1.99
CA ILE A 29 15.30 -2.66 2.99
C ILE A 29 14.88 -1.20 3.02
N ILE A 30 15.83 -0.27 3.11
CA ILE A 30 15.57 1.17 3.11
C ILE A 30 14.80 1.57 1.85
N SER A 31 15.19 1.07 0.68
CA SER A 31 14.47 1.30 -0.57
C SER A 31 13.02 0.79 -0.50
N LEU A 32 12.78 -0.40 0.06
CA LEU A 32 11.43 -0.92 0.26
C LEU A 32 10.59 -0.05 1.20
N LEU A 33 11.19 0.47 2.27
CA LEU A 33 10.52 1.39 3.20
C LEU A 33 10.17 2.72 2.52
N GLN A 34 11.11 3.32 1.76
CA GLN A 34 10.93 4.57 1.00
C GLN A 34 9.73 4.49 0.04
N PHE A 35 9.57 3.37 -0.66
CA PHE A 35 8.53 3.20 -1.67
C PHE A 35 7.19 2.73 -1.11
N HIS A 36 7.10 2.40 0.19
CA HIS A 36 5.87 1.92 0.79
C HIS A 36 4.95 3.07 1.18
N SER A 37 3.66 2.97 0.82
CA SER A 37 2.70 4.07 1.00
C SER A 37 2.37 4.39 2.46
N SER A 38 2.72 3.51 3.41
CA SER A 38 2.52 3.78 4.84
C SER A 38 3.62 4.66 5.44
N TYR A 39 4.76 4.86 4.76
CA TYR A 39 5.82 5.75 5.21
C TYR A 39 5.78 7.10 4.47
N ALA A 40 5.91 8.17 5.23
CA ALA A 40 6.09 9.52 4.69
C ALA A 40 7.58 9.89 4.60
N CYS A 41 8.41 9.30 5.46
CA CYS A 41 9.86 9.44 5.46
C CYS A 41 10.45 8.94 4.13
N GLN A 42 11.45 9.68 3.64
CA GLN A 42 12.22 9.36 2.43
C GLN A 42 13.73 9.33 2.75
N SER A 43 14.09 9.11 4.01
CA SER A 43 15.48 9.06 4.45
C SER A 43 16.20 7.81 3.97
N GLU A 44 17.52 7.86 3.95
CA GLU A 44 18.39 6.70 3.73
C GLU A 44 18.75 5.99 5.05
N LEU A 45 18.30 6.51 6.19
CA LEU A 45 18.61 5.96 7.50
C LEU A 45 17.43 5.16 8.05
N LEU A 46 17.66 3.90 8.41
CA LEU A 46 16.68 3.03 9.06
C LEU A 46 16.07 3.67 10.33
N GLN A 47 16.89 4.41 11.07
CA GLN A 47 16.49 5.05 12.32
C GLN A 47 15.39 6.10 12.13
N ASP A 48 15.32 6.74 10.96
CA ASP A 48 14.30 7.74 10.68
C ASP A 48 12.94 7.08 10.45
N TYR A 49 12.91 5.89 9.83
CA TYR A 49 11.70 5.07 9.73
C TYR A 49 11.25 4.57 11.11
N ALA A 50 12.19 4.14 11.95
CA ALA A 50 11.88 3.75 13.32
C ALA A 50 11.25 4.92 14.11
N SER A 51 11.79 6.12 13.92
CA SER A 51 11.29 7.33 14.58
C SER A 51 9.89 7.72 14.08
N GLU A 52 9.62 7.61 12.77
CA GLU A 52 8.26 7.81 12.22
C GLU A 52 7.26 6.81 12.81
N THR A 53 7.62 5.52 12.85
CA THR A 53 6.74 4.47 13.40
C THR A 53 6.49 4.71 14.89
N GLN A 54 7.49 5.14 15.64
CA GLN A 54 7.34 5.48 17.06
C GLN A 54 6.38 6.66 17.25
N GLN A 55 6.50 7.72 16.45
CA GLN A 55 5.55 8.84 16.48
C GLN A 55 4.13 8.39 16.10
N LEU A 56 4.00 7.46 15.15
CA LEU A 56 2.70 6.92 14.77
C LEU A 56 2.08 6.09 15.89
N ILE A 57 2.87 5.29 16.63
CA ILE A 57 2.43 4.59 17.84
C ILE A 57 1.87 5.60 18.84
N ASP A 58 2.62 6.66 19.15
CA ASP A 58 2.18 7.70 20.09
C ASP A 58 0.85 8.32 19.66
N GLN A 59 0.70 8.64 18.37
CA GLN A 59 -0.53 9.21 17.83
C GLN A 59 -1.70 8.22 17.86
N CYS A 60 -1.47 6.94 17.56
CA CYS A 60 -2.51 5.90 17.62
C CYS A 60 -3.10 5.78 19.03
N PHE A 61 -2.23 5.71 20.04
CA PHE A 61 -2.66 5.54 21.42
C PHE A 61 -3.16 6.85 22.07
N ALA A 62 -2.77 8.02 21.55
CA ALA A 62 -3.29 9.31 22.01
C ALA A 62 -4.67 9.66 21.42
N HIS A 63 -4.90 9.38 20.14
CA HIS A 63 -6.10 9.80 19.42
C HIS A 63 -7.11 8.67 19.16
N ASN A 64 -6.74 7.42 19.42
CA ASN A 64 -7.56 6.22 19.24
C ASN A 64 -8.30 6.18 17.89
N ASN A 65 -7.54 6.38 16.80
CA ASN A 65 -8.07 6.49 15.45
C ASN A 65 -7.75 5.22 14.65
N GLU A 66 -8.78 4.51 14.19
CA GLU A 66 -8.67 3.25 13.43
C GLU A 66 -7.77 3.41 12.19
N ARG A 67 -7.84 4.54 11.47
CA ARG A 67 -7.00 4.75 10.28
C ARG A 67 -5.52 4.86 10.61
N LEU A 68 -5.18 5.37 11.80
CA LEU A 68 -3.80 5.43 12.25
C LEU A 68 -3.31 4.03 12.64
N PHE A 69 -4.19 3.23 13.27
CA PHE A 69 -3.89 1.83 13.56
C PHE A 69 -3.70 0.98 12.29
N ASP A 70 -4.49 1.20 11.25
CA ASP A 70 -4.31 0.54 9.94
C ASP A 70 -2.92 0.88 9.37
N ARG A 71 -2.55 2.16 9.35
CA ARG A 71 -1.24 2.60 8.88
C ARG A 71 -0.09 2.05 9.74
N LEU A 72 -0.29 1.95 11.05
CA LEU A 72 0.68 1.39 11.98
C LEU A 72 0.88 -0.11 11.73
N ASN A 73 -0.22 -0.84 11.52
CA ASN A 73 -0.18 -2.26 11.16
C ASN A 73 0.59 -2.47 9.86
N ASP A 74 0.33 -1.66 8.83
CA ASP A 74 1.06 -1.71 7.56
C ASP A 74 2.58 -1.50 7.75
N GLN A 75 2.98 -0.53 8.59
CA GLN A 75 4.38 -0.27 8.90
C GLN A 75 5.05 -1.44 9.65
N LEU A 76 4.37 -2.00 10.65
CA LEU A 76 4.86 -3.13 11.45
C LEU A 76 4.92 -4.43 10.67
N GLU A 77 3.95 -4.68 9.79
CA GLU A 77 3.94 -5.84 8.89
C GLU A 77 5.14 -5.77 7.94
N LEU A 78 5.38 -4.62 7.31
CA LEU A 78 6.52 -4.44 6.43
C LEU A 78 7.86 -4.66 7.15
N LEU A 79 8.03 -4.07 8.34
CA LEU A 79 9.23 -4.28 9.15
C LEU A 79 9.39 -5.75 9.55
N THR A 80 8.29 -6.44 9.88
CA THR A 80 8.31 -7.87 10.19
C THR A 80 8.77 -8.69 9.00
N LYS A 81 8.25 -8.40 7.80
CA LYS A 81 8.70 -9.05 6.56
C LYS A 81 10.19 -8.84 6.31
N CYS A 82 10.68 -7.62 6.51
CA CYS A 82 12.11 -7.31 6.38
C CYS A 82 12.96 -8.04 7.43
N ALA A 83 12.48 -8.20 8.66
CA ALA A 83 13.22 -8.83 9.76
C ALA A 83 13.21 -10.37 9.70
N VAL A 84 12.16 -10.99 9.18
CA VAL A 84 11.99 -12.46 9.13
C VAL A 84 12.61 -13.06 7.87
N ASN A 85 12.53 -12.39 6.72
CA ASN A 85 13.05 -12.94 5.47
C ASN A 85 14.56 -12.70 5.36
N GLN A 86 15.35 -13.69 5.76
CA GLN A 86 16.80 -13.79 5.55
C GLN A 86 17.22 -13.85 4.06
N LYS A 87 16.26 -13.97 3.14
CA LYS A 87 16.46 -13.92 1.68
C LYS A 87 15.48 -12.92 1.07
N ILE A 88 15.98 -11.77 0.64
CA ILE A 88 15.22 -10.75 -0.10
C ILE A 88 14.67 -11.26 -1.45
N GLU A 89 15.11 -12.43 -1.93
CA GLU A 89 14.62 -13.00 -3.19
C GLU A 89 13.09 -13.12 -3.25
N ASP A 90 12.41 -13.35 -2.12
CA ASP A 90 10.94 -13.43 -2.09
C ASP A 90 10.23 -12.10 -1.77
N ILE A 91 10.90 -11.10 -1.20
CA ILE A 91 10.28 -9.76 -1.00
C ILE A 91 10.18 -9.03 -2.36
N SER A 92 11.03 -9.36 -3.33
CA SER A 92 10.84 -8.97 -4.73
C SER A 92 9.50 -9.49 -5.29
N ASN A 93 9.07 -10.69 -4.88
CA ASN A 93 7.80 -11.29 -5.30
C ASN A 93 6.59 -10.79 -4.49
N GLU A 94 6.74 -10.43 -3.22
CA GLU A 94 5.65 -9.85 -2.40
C GLU A 94 5.52 -8.32 -2.50
N SER A 95 6.56 -7.59 -2.94
CA SER A 95 6.48 -6.16 -3.31
C SER A 95 5.69 -5.92 -4.61
N ASN A 96 5.01 -6.94 -5.13
CA ASN A 96 4.05 -6.80 -6.23
C ASN A 96 2.89 -5.84 -5.92
N TYR A 97 2.76 -5.33 -4.69
CA TYR A 97 1.86 -4.22 -4.36
C TYR A 97 2.44 -2.82 -4.70
N THR A 98 3.78 -2.66 -4.73
CA THR A 98 4.49 -1.40 -5.08
C THR A 98 5.20 -1.43 -6.45
N SER A 99 5.16 -2.55 -7.17
CA SER A 99 5.60 -2.62 -8.57
C SER A 99 4.66 -1.80 -9.48
N ARG A 100 5.12 -1.42 -10.68
CA ARG A 100 4.26 -0.74 -11.69
C ARG A 100 2.96 -1.52 -11.92
N LEU A 101 3.03 -2.85 -11.82
CA LEU A 101 1.89 -3.77 -11.87
C LEU A 101 0.96 -3.57 -10.66
N GLY A 102 1.49 -3.53 -9.43
CA GLY A 102 0.73 -3.24 -8.22
C GLY A 102 -0.01 -1.90 -8.27
N ARG A 103 0.65 -0.84 -8.73
CA ARG A 103 0.00 0.46 -8.97
C ARG A 103 -1.10 0.39 -10.03
N MET A 104 -0.92 -0.42 -11.07
CA MET A 104 -1.95 -0.64 -12.09
C MET A 104 -3.14 -1.43 -11.55
N HIS A 105 -2.93 -2.46 -10.72
CA HIS A 105 -4.01 -3.18 -10.04
C HIS A 105 -4.76 -2.30 -9.04
N LYS A 106 -4.05 -1.47 -8.27
CA LYS A 106 -4.69 -0.49 -7.36
C LYS A 106 -5.57 0.48 -8.13
N LYS A 107 -5.04 1.05 -9.22
CA LYS A 107 -5.79 1.98 -10.08
C LYS A 107 -6.97 1.30 -10.79
N LEU A 108 -6.83 0.02 -11.16
CA LEU A 108 -7.90 -0.80 -11.70
C LEU A 108 -9.03 -0.99 -10.66
N ALA A 109 -8.68 -1.29 -9.41
CA ALA A 109 -9.64 -1.42 -8.32
C ALA A 109 -10.39 -0.10 -8.06
N GLU A 110 -9.68 1.02 -8.06
CA GLU A 110 -10.28 2.37 -7.92
C GLU A 110 -11.26 2.65 -9.07
N TYR A 111 -10.89 2.41 -10.33
CA TYR A 111 -11.81 2.61 -11.45
C TYR A 111 -13.04 1.69 -11.41
N ARG A 112 -12.90 0.44 -10.94
CA ARG A 112 -14.04 -0.45 -10.74
C ARG A 112 -15.00 0.08 -9.68
N GLN A 113 -14.49 0.65 -8.58
CA GLN A 113 -15.33 1.32 -7.58
C GLN A 113 -16.05 2.56 -8.15
N TYR A 114 -15.36 3.38 -8.95
CA TYR A 114 -15.99 4.51 -9.62
C TYR A 114 -17.09 4.07 -10.60
N LEU A 115 -16.87 2.98 -11.33
CA LEU A 115 -17.84 2.41 -12.24
C LEU A 115 -19.13 2.01 -11.51
N THR A 116 -19.02 1.30 -10.37
CA THR A 116 -20.18 0.95 -9.53
C THR A 116 -20.95 2.18 -9.07
N ARG A 117 -20.25 3.24 -8.64
CA ARG A 117 -20.91 4.50 -8.23
C ARG A 117 -21.65 5.17 -9.38
N PHE A 118 -21.08 5.16 -10.59
CA PHE A 118 -21.76 5.70 -11.77
C PHE A 118 -22.97 4.86 -12.15
N ASP A 119 -22.87 3.53 -12.07
CA ASP A 119 -23.98 2.61 -12.32
C ASP A 119 -25.14 2.84 -11.35
N ASP A 120 -24.85 3.00 -10.06
CA ASP A 120 -25.86 3.29 -9.04
C ASP A 120 -26.52 4.66 -9.28
N GLN A 121 -25.73 5.70 -9.62
CA GLN A 121 -26.26 7.03 -9.93
C GLN A 121 -27.15 7.03 -11.17
N ILE A 122 -26.81 6.24 -12.19
CA ILE A 122 -27.62 6.09 -13.41
C ILE A 122 -28.89 5.27 -13.10
N ARG A 123 -28.78 4.23 -12.27
CA ARG A 123 -29.93 3.43 -11.83
C ARG A 123 -30.94 4.27 -11.03
N LEU A 124 -30.45 5.18 -10.18
CA LEU A 124 -31.28 6.13 -9.44
C LEU A 124 -31.91 7.22 -10.33
N ASN A 125 -31.39 7.44 -11.54
CA ASN A 125 -31.88 8.44 -12.48
C ASN A 125 -32.11 7.82 -13.88
N PRO A 126 -33.17 7.02 -14.07
CA PRO A 126 -33.38 6.25 -15.30
C PRO A 126 -33.63 7.13 -16.55
N ASN A 127 -34.10 8.37 -16.37
CA ASN A 127 -34.41 9.30 -17.46
C ASN A 127 -33.22 10.18 -17.89
N LEU A 128 -31.98 9.82 -17.52
CA LEU A 128 -30.81 10.57 -17.95
C LEU A 128 -30.59 10.43 -19.47
N PRO A 129 -30.47 11.54 -20.22
CA PRO A 129 -30.22 11.50 -21.65
C PRO A 129 -28.88 10.84 -21.97
N ASP A 130 -28.74 10.26 -23.16
CA ASP A 130 -27.54 9.49 -23.52
C ASP A 130 -26.26 10.34 -23.50
N ASN A 131 -26.36 11.62 -23.83
CA ASN A 131 -25.25 12.58 -23.76
C ASN A 131 -25.03 13.16 -22.34
N HIS A 132 -25.69 12.61 -21.31
CA HIS A 132 -25.53 13.08 -19.95
C HIS A 132 -24.11 12.82 -19.45
N GLN A 133 -23.55 13.79 -18.73
CA GLN A 133 -22.16 13.73 -18.26
C GLN A 133 -21.85 12.47 -17.44
N LEU A 134 -22.82 11.91 -16.71
CA LEU A 134 -22.64 10.65 -15.97
C LEU A 134 -22.42 9.44 -16.90
N ARG A 135 -23.18 9.33 -17.99
CA ARG A 135 -23.01 8.25 -18.99
C ARG A 135 -21.68 8.41 -19.73
N VAL A 136 -21.31 9.65 -20.08
CA VAL A 136 -20.01 9.96 -20.70
C VAL A 136 -18.84 9.64 -19.78
N ARG A 137 -18.92 10.00 -18.49
CA ARG A 137 -17.89 9.69 -17.49
C ARG A 137 -17.79 8.20 -17.20
N ARG A 138 -18.93 7.50 -17.13
CA ARG A 138 -18.99 6.03 -17.04
C ARG A 138 -18.27 5.38 -18.21
N GLN A 139 -18.56 5.82 -19.44
CA GLN A 139 -17.91 5.27 -20.64
C GLN A 139 -16.39 5.48 -20.61
N ARG A 140 -15.93 6.69 -20.27
CA ARG A 140 -14.49 6.96 -20.10
C ARG A 140 -13.84 6.09 -19.01
N CYS A 141 -14.60 5.75 -17.96
CA CYS A 141 -14.15 4.86 -16.90
C CYS A 141 -13.98 3.42 -17.40
N LEU A 142 -14.91 2.92 -18.23
CA LEU A 142 -14.78 1.62 -18.90
C LEU A 142 -13.56 1.58 -19.83
N ASP A 143 -13.38 2.60 -20.67
CA ASP A 143 -12.24 2.66 -21.59
C ASP A 143 -10.90 2.69 -20.83
N ALA A 144 -10.87 3.32 -19.65
CA ALA A 144 -9.68 3.37 -18.80
C ALA A 144 -9.38 2.01 -18.13
N ILE A 145 -10.42 1.29 -17.71
CA ILE A 145 -10.33 -0.08 -17.16
C ILE A 145 -9.75 -1.02 -18.23
N GLU A 146 -10.33 -1.02 -19.43
CA GLU A 146 -9.90 -1.89 -20.53
C GLU A 146 -8.42 -1.64 -20.90
N LYS A 147 -8.01 -0.37 -20.98
CA LYS A 147 -6.60 0.00 -21.23
C LYS A 147 -5.66 -0.50 -20.13
N LEU A 148 -6.07 -0.41 -18.87
CA LEU A 148 -5.27 -0.89 -17.75
C LEU A 148 -5.16 -2.42 -17.76
N GLU A 149 -6.26 -3.14 -17.99
CA GLU A 149 -6.28 -4.60 -18.08
C GLU A 149 -5.39 -5.10 -19.22
N SER A 150 -5.45 -4.46 -20.39
CA SER A 150 -4.57 -4.79 -21.52
C SER A 150 -3.09 -4.56 -21.20
N GLN A 151 -2.76 -3.46 -20.51
CA GLN A 151 -1.39 -3.20 -20.11
C GLN A 151 -0.90 -4.18 -19.04
N ILE A 152 -1.73 -4.52 -18.05
CA ILE A 152 -1.43 -5.53 -17.00
C ILE A 152 -1.12 -6.87 -17.67
N SER A 153 -1.99 -7.34 -18.56
CA SER A 153 -1.81 -8.60 -19.28
C SER A 153 -0.49 -8.64 -20.07
N ARG A 154 -0.10 -7.54 -20.74
CA ARG A 154 1.19 -7.44 -21.44
C ARG A 154 2.38 -7.47 -20.49
N PHE A 155 2.28 -6.83 -19.34
CA PHE A 155 3.33 -6.83 -18.32
C PHE A 155 3.52 -8.24 -17.73
N GLU A 156 2.44 -8.96 -17.47
CA GLU A 156 2.47 -10.33 -16.96
C GLU A 156 3.05 -11.31 -17.99
N GLN A 157 2.65 -11.21 -19.26
CA GLN A 157 3.23 -12.02 -20.33
C GLN A 157 4.74 -11.80 -20.48
N LYS A 158 5.20 -10.54 -20.46
CA LYS A 158 6.62 -10.20 -20.62
C LYS A 158 7.48 -10.71 -19.45
N ARG A 159 6.89 -10.91 -18.27
CA ARG A 159 7.57 -11.47 -17.08
C ARG A 159 7.75 -12.98 -17.14
N ASN A 160 6.92 -13.71 -17.91
CA ASN A 160 7.03 -15.17 -18.07
C ASN A 160 8.09 -15.63 -19.09
N PHE A 161 8.79 -14.71 -19.76
CA PHE A 161 9.81 -15.02 -20.77
C PHE A 161 11.26 -14.74 -20.32
N TYR A 162 11.48 -14.39 -19.04
CA TYR A 162 12.78 -14.20 -18.41
C TYR A 162 12.88 -15.08 -17.17
#